data_AF-A0AAD9J997-F1
#
_entry.id   AF-A0AAD9J997-F1
#
_cell.length_a   1.000
_cell.length_b   1.000
_cell.length_c   1.000
_cell.angle_alpha   90.00
_cell.angle_beta   90.00
_cell.angle_gamma   90.00
#
_symmetry.space_group_name_H-M   'P 1'
#
loop_
_entity.id
_entity.type
_entity.pdbx_description
1 polymer ?
#
loop_
_entity_poly.entity_id
_entity_poly.type
_entity_poly.pdbx_seq_one_letter_code
_entity_poly.pdbx_strand_id
1 'polypeptide(L)'
;MDHTDALEDWVAIKDHPFLDTNKPNHLEFLIAWNEVDWKIAITCRERSRVASDTEVKGWSKLFSLSELQSIHEQLALVHPSLGPLMPQLPEEPRGIWSYITPPDPPSDDLCQQLTTYLRCALDICGNTLLTSTLCEEHDCEEYFENISELRRRTYDEAVARADDELQNVLFLRSGAINMLDMAEVYLLEDQALFKLNIALAQLYNYLIQPFLDMREMAFDKLREARNGLKNPDLGKRRKDELAARFTEWNENYTHALDRIQELYMEYYEKTVSILSVLRETKIASLDPETVAKQLGPFEQEVYNWQRKVYDVQLEISQLEEQLIRTRIHIFQQEQAGDEYEFFDAVETEEDLENLADCQDPEINKRIHALKQKLGVILKKRAQIRNRYKKLENDKMAKELHKIDKKEKFRQHHSVQLKRENQATDREVKQEFIKEERKKTLQRLKEYKMTNIVKGKDQVVGNDPDKSSASRGSLPGISLDHIQDAREKLKKVPANNRSKVKSSVGKYPMADVLQLIKHGVKLRPVDRGDVKDRSEVGSPKHIVPSSDSHTRQLMDAIERISSRLRTESDDEDTSDIFEDFD
;
A
#
# COMPACT_ATOMS: atom_id res chain seq x y z
N MET A 1 -15.83 -48.63 4.29
CA MET A 1 -14.73 -48.30 5.23
C MET A 1 -14.77 -46.80 5.31
N ASP A 2 -15.59 -46.34 6.23
CA ASP A 2 -16.21 -45.03 6.09
C ASP A 2 -15.44 -44.07 7.00
N HIS A 3 -15.32 -42.80 6.62
CA HIS A 3 -14.29 -41.92 7.17
C HIS A 3 -14.57 -41.56 8.63
N THR A 4 -13.89 -42.26 9.56
CA THR A 4 -13.92 -42.04 11.02
C THR A 4 -13.43 -40.66 11.46
N ASP A 5 -12.81 -39.93 10.54
CA ASP A 5 -12.11 -38.68 10.78
C ASP A 5 -12.95 -37.47 10.29
N ALA A 6 -14.24 -37.69 9.98
CA ALA A 6 -15.20 -36.64 9.69
C ALA A 6 -15.49 -35.83 10.96
N LEU A 7 -14.90 -34.64 11.05
CA LEU A 7 -15.04 -33.70 12.16
C LEU A 7 -16.41 -32.96 12.18
N GLU A 8 -17.42 -33.48 11.47
CA GLU A 8 -18.71 -32.82 11.25
C GLU A 8 -19.61 -32.88 12.49
N ASP A 9 -19.53 -33.95 13.28
CA ASP A 9 -20.26 -34.13 14.55
C ASP A 9 -19.48 -33.61 15.79
N TRP A 10 -18.31 -32.99 15.61
CA TRP A 10 -17.43 -32.60 16.73
C TRP A 10 -17.74 -31.19 17.25
N VAL A 11 -18.13 -31.12 18.52
CA VAL A 11 -18.46 -29.86 19.20
C VAL A 11 -17.32 -29.41 20.10
N ALA A 12 -16.92 -28.15 19.99
CA ALA A 12 -15.96 -27.52 20.90
C ALA A 12 -16.65 -27.20 22.23
N ILE A 13 -16.05 -27.62 23.34
CA ILE A 13 -16.53 -27.34 24.70
C ILE A 13 -15.64 -26.25 25.30
N LYS A 14 -16.22 -25.30 26.02
CA LYS A 14 -15.50 -24.20 26.69
C LYS A 14 -14.39 -24.76 27.60
N ASP A 15 -13.22 -24.13 27.60
CA ASP A 15 -12.11 -24.47 28.52
C ASP A 15 -12.58 -24.55 29.99
N HIS A 16 -13.43 -23.58 30.39
CA HIS A 16 -13.92 -23.40 31.76
C HIS A 16 -15.41 -23.01 31.78
N PRO A 17 -16.35 -23.97 31.60
CA PRO A 17 -17.77 -23.65 31.45
C PRO A 17 -18.45 -23.13 32.74
N PHE A 18 -17.92 -23.50 33.90
CA PHE A 18 -18.49 -23.19 35.22
C PHE A 18 -17.78 -22.04 35.95
N LEU A 19 -17.08 -21.16 35.23
CA LEU A 19 -16.49 -19.96 35.84
C LEU A 19 -17.47 -18.79 35.79
N ASP A 20 -17.99 -18.40 36.96
CA ASP A 20 -18.75 -17.17 37.15
C ASP A 20 -17.89 -15.94 36.79
N THR A 21 -18.03 -15.43 35.57
CA THR A 21 -17.37 -14.20 35.10
C THR A 21 -17.93 -12.93 35.74
N ASN A 22 -19.18 -13.01 36.22
CA ASN A 22 -19.84 -11.95 36.97
C ASN A 22 -19.68 -12.19 38.48
N LYS A 23 -19.77 -11.11 39.28
CA LYS A 23 -19.78 -11.23 40.75
C LYS A 23 -20.95 -12.11 41.19
N PRO A 24 -20.81 -12.92 42.25
CA PRO A 24 -21.89 -13.78 42.73
C PRO A 24 -23.10 -12.91 43.13
N ASN A 25 -24.16 -13.02 42.34
CA ASN A 25 -25.44 -12.44 42.70
C ASN A 25 -25.96 -13.15 43.95
N HIS A 26 -26.45 -12.39 44.92
CA HIS A 26 -26.73 -12.94 46.25
C HIS A 26 -28.03 -13.74 46.22
N LEU A 27 -27.93 -15.05 45.94
CA LEU A 27 -29.07 -15.95 45.89
C LEU A 27 -29.64 -16.16 47.29
N GLU A 28 -30.95 -16.08 47.39
CA GLU A 28 -31.70 -16.45 48.59
C GLU A 28 -32.43 -17.77 48.33
N PHE A 29 -31.89 -18.84 48.93
CA PHE A 29 -32.55 -20.15 49.00
C PHE A 29 -33.61 -20.13 50.11
N LEU A 30 -34.83 -20.54 49.75
CA LEU A 30 -35.94 -20.82 50.65
C LEU A 30 -36.28 -22.30 50.52
N ILE A 31 -36.27 -23.02 51.66
CA ILE A 31 -36.50 -24.46 51.69
C ILE A 31 -37.70 -24.76 52.59
N ALA A 32 -38.65 -25.56 52.09
CA ALA A 32 -39.85 -25.96 52.80
C ALA A 32 -40.20 -27.43 52.48
N TRP A 33 -40.96 -28.08 53.37
CA TRP A 33 -41.54 -29.39 53.09
C TRP A 33 -42.84 -29.25 52.30
N ASN A 34 -43.03 -30.10 51.28
CA ASN A 34 -44.30 -30.24 50.58
C ASN A 34 -45.02 -31.49 51.09
N GLU A 35 -46.06 -31.29 51.89
CA GLU A 35 -46.90 -32.35 52.48
C GLU A 35 -47.70 -33.17 51.46
N VAL A 36 -47.90 -32.65 50.24
CA VAL A 36 -48.71 -33.30 49.19
C VAL A 36 -47.89 -34.29 48.38
N ASP A 37 -46.67 -33.90 47.98
CA ASP A 37 -45.78 -34.70 47.13
C ASP A 37 -44.66 -35.43 47.91
N TRP A 38 -44.61 -35.23 49.24
CA TRP A 38 -43.59 -35.76 50.15
C TRP A 38 -42.15 -35.48 49.70
N LYS A 39 -41.92 -34.24 49.24
CA LYS A 39 -40.64 -33.74 48.73
C LYS A 39 -40.25 -32.43 49.38
N ILE A 40 -38.95 -32.12 49.37
CA ILE A 40 -38.44 -30.81 49.75
C ILE A 40 -38.61 -29.83 48.58
N ALA A 41 -39.36 -28.76 48.80
CA ALA A 41 -39.43 -27.62 47.90
C ALA A 41 -38.23 -26.70 48.12
N ILE A 42 -37.43 -26.48 47.08
CA ILE A 42 -36.33 -25.52 47.07
C ILE A 42 -36.68 -24.42 46.09
N THR A 43 -36.75 -23.18 46.58
CA THR A 43 -36.94 -21.97 45.78
C THR A 43 -35.68 -21.14 45.85
N CYS A 44 -35.07 -20.84 44.71
CA CYS A 44 -33.93 -19.95 44.57
C CYS A 44 -34.38 -18.60 44.01
N ARG A 45 -33.97 -17.48 44.63
CA ARG A 45 -34.29 -16.12 44.17
C ARG A 45 -33.06 -15.23 44.08
N GLU A 46 -32.92 -14.49 42.99
CA GLU A 46 -31.83 -13.53 42.80
C GLU A 46 -32.10 -12.21 43.54
N ARG A 47 -31.32 -11.89 44.58
CA ARG A 47 -31.55 -10.67 45.37
C ARG A 47 -30.92 -9.43 44.73
N SER A 48 -31.63 -8.82 43.77
CA SER A 48 -31.31 -7.48 43.29
C SER A 48 -31.24 -6.48 44.45
N ARG A 49 -30.23 -5.58 44.40
CA ARG A 49 -30.11 -4.42 45.32
C ARG A 49 -30.69 -3.12 44.74
N VAL A 50 -31.30 -3.20 43.56
CA VAL A 50 -31.93 -2.08 42.86
C VAL A 50 -33.40 -2.43 42.63
N ALA A 51 -34.31 -1.50 42.93
CA ALA A 51 -35.70 -1.64 42.53
C ALA A 51 -35.80 -1.51 41.00
N SER A 52 -36.16 -2.60 40.33
CA SER A 52 -36.23 -2.73 38.88
C SER A 52 -37.57 -3.36 38.51
N ASP A 53 -38.26 -2.81 37.52
CA ASP A 53 -39.57 -3.31 37.05
C ASP A 53 -39.47 -4.64 36.26
N THR A 54 -38.24 -5.15 36.04
CA THR A 54 -37.97 -6.47 35.48
C THR A 54 -38.24 -7.58 36.50
N GLU A 55 -38.91 -8.64 36.06
CA GLU A 55 -39.20 -9.83 36.87
C GLU A 55 -37.93 -10.43 37.50
N VAL A 56 -38.00 -10.76 38.79
CA VAL A 56 -36.87 -11.32 39.54
C VAL A 56 -36.62 -12.75 39.06
N LYS A 57 -35.46 -12.99 38.46
CA LYS A 57 -35.04 -14.34 38.06
C LYS A 57 -34.94 -15.24 39.29
N GLY A 58 -35.57 -16.41 39.18
CA GLY A 58 -35.64 -17.39 40.25
C GLY A 58 -36.44 -18.60 39.80
N TRP A 59 -36.19 -19.74 40.44
CA TRP A 59 -36.80 -21.02 40.11
C TRP A 59 -37.29 -21.69 41.39
N SER A 60 -38.22 -22.64 41.27
CA SER A 60 -38.75 -23.41 42.39
C SER A 60 -39.00 -24.84 41.95
N LYS A 61 -38.38 -25.82 42.61
CA LYS A 61 -38.45 -27.24 42.25
C LYS A 61 -38.57 -28.14 43.48
N LEU A 62 -39.21 -29.29 43.31
CA LEU A 62 -39.38 -30.33 44.34
C LEU A 62 -38.30 -31.41 44.18
N PHE A 63 -37.63 -31.76 45.27
CA PHE A 63 -36.58 -32.79 45.31
C PHE A 63 -36.89 -33.85 46.39
N SER A 64 -36.61 -35.12 46.12
CA SER A 64 -36.53 -36.16 47.16
C SER A 64 -35.22 -36.04 47.95
N LEU A 65 -35.11 -36.74 49.08
CA LEU A 65 -33.87 -36.77 49.86
C LEU A 65 -32.78 -37.55 49.09
N SER A 66 -33.16 -38.58 48.34
CA SER A 66 -32.27 -39.33 47.43
C SER A 66 -31.80 -38.53 46.22
N GLU A 67 -32.64 -37.66 45.65
CA GLU A 67 -32.23 -36.71 44.60
C GLU A 67 -31.21 -35.70 45.15
N LEU A 68 -31.42 -35.18 46.37
CA LEU A 68 -30.46 -34.29 47.04
C LEU A 68 -29.13 -34.97 47.41
N GLN A 69 -29.15 -36.26 47.79
CA GLN A 69 -27.92 -37.06 47.96
C GLN A 69 -27.16 -37.19 46.64
N SER A 70 -27.87 -37.48 45.54
CA SER A 70 -27.27 -37.63 44.21
C SER A 70 -26.63 -36.33 43.71
N ILE A 71 -27.30 -35.19 43.91
CA ILE A 71 -26.79 -33.85 43.57
C ILE A 71 -25.59 -33.48 44.46
N HIS A 72 -25.62 -33.82 45.76
CA HIS A 72 -24.47 -33.64 46.65
C HIS A 72 -23.26 -34.46 46.18
N GLU A 73 -23.44 -35.74 45.83
CA GLU A 73 -22.35 -36.59 45.32
C GLU A 73 -21.75 -36.02 44.02
N GLN A 74 -22.58 -35.53 43.09
CA GLN A 74 -22.11 -34.86 41.86
C GLN A 74 -21.30 -33.59 42.17
N LEU A 75 -21.78 -32.72 43.06
CA LEU A 75 -21.05 -31.51 43.47
C LEU A 75 -19.75 -31.85 44.21
N ALA A 76 -19.72 -32.91 45.03
CA ALA A 76 -18.54 -33.36 45.76
C ALA A 76 -17.48 -34.01 44.84
N LEU A 77 -17.87 -34.57 43.69
CA LEU A 77 -16.93 -35.04 42.66
C LEU A 77 -16.16 -33.89 42.01
N VAL A 78 -16.79 -32.73 41.82
CA VAL A 78 -16.13 -31.53 41.27
C VAL A 78 -15.39 -30.74 42.36
N HIS A 79 -16.00 -30.58 43.54
CA HIS A 79 -15.45 -29.86 44.69
C HIS A 79 -15.45 -30.73 45.95
N PRO A 80 -14.40 -31.55 46.19
CA PRO A 80 -14.32 -32.45 47.35
C PRO A 80 -14.44 -31.77 48.73
N SER A 81 -14.24 -30.46 48.80
CA SER A 81 -14.47 -29.63 50.00
C SER A 81 -15.93 -29.58 50.47
N LEU A 82 -16.91 -29.94 49.62
CA LEU A 82 -18.32 -30.01 50.01
C LEU A 82 -18.70 -31.31 50.74
N GLY A 83 -17.97 -32.41 50.51
CA GLY A 83 -18.27 -33.72 51.10
C GLY A 83 -18.60 -33.73 52.61
N PRO A 84 -17.86 -33.05 53.50
CA PRO A 84 -18.14 -33.04 54.93
C PRO A 84 -19.25 -32.06 55.37
N LEU A 85 -19.88 -31.32 54.45
CA LEU A 85 -20.85 -30.25 54.75
C LEU A 85 -22.32 -30.67 54.60
N MET A 86 -22.61 -31.88 54.09
CA MET A 86 -23.98 -32.35 53.90
C MET A 86 -24.64 -32.69 55.25
N PRO A 87 -25.87 -32.20 55.54
CA PRO A 87 -26.60 -32.59 56.74
C PRO A 87 -27.07 -34.05 56.69
N GLN A 88 -27.31 -34.65 57.86
CA GLN A 88 -27.83 -36.01 57.97
C GLN A 88 -29.30 -36.05 57.55
N LEU A 89 -29.55 -36.51 56.33
CA LEU A 89 -30.90 -36.70 55.78
C LEU A 89 -31.58 -37.94 56.38
N PRO A 90 -32.90 -37.89 56.66
CA PRO A 90 -33.68 -39.06 57.04
C PRO A 90 -33.59 -40.23 56.02
N GLU A 91 -33.67 -41.47 56.51
CA GLU A 91 -33.69 -42.65 55.64
C GLU A 91 -35.07 -42.81 54.98
N GLU A 92 -35.15 -42.59 53.66
CA GLU A 92 -36.38 -42.83 52.88
C GLU A 92 -36.76 -44.33 52.86
N PRO A 93 -38.02 -44.70 53.12
CA PRO A 93 -38.47 -46.09 53.14
C PRO A 93 -38.38 -46.72 51.73
N ARG A 94 -37.48 -47.68 51.54
CA ARG A 94 -37.19 -48.25 50.21
C ARG A 94 -38.13 -49.39 49.79
N GLY A 95 -38.39 -49.49 48.49
CA GLY A 95 -39.17 -50.58 47.89
C GLY A 95 -40.66 -50.49 48.20
N ILE A 96 -41.31 -51.61 48.51
CA ILE A 96 -42.78 -51.67 48.73
C ILE A 96 -43.25 -50.71 49.85
N TRP A 97 -42.38 -50.39 50.81
CA TRP A 97 -42.71 -49.51 51.93
C TRP A 97 -42.94 -48.04 51.53
N SER A 98 -42.36 -47.54 50.43
CA SER A 98 -42.59 -46.15 49.97
C SER A 98 -44.04 -45.86 49.56
N TYR A 99 -44.80 -46.91 49.21
CA TYR A 99 -46.21 -46.79 48.80
C TYR A 99 -47.20 -46.93 49.96
N ILE A 100 -46.72 -47.28 51.16
CA ILE A 100 -47.55 -47.65 52.31
C ILE A 100 -47.25 -46.76 53.52
N THR A 101 -46.01 -46.29 53.64
CA THR A 101 -45.54 -45.44 54.73
C THR A 101 -45.30 -44.02 54.19
N PRO A 102 -46.16 -43.02 54.50
CA PRO A 102 -45.78 -41.64 54.26
C PRO A 102 -44.54 -41.32 55.09
N PRO A 103 -43.51 -40.66 54.54
CA PRO A 103 -42.34 -40.28 55.32
C PRO A 103 -42.73 -39.23 56.37
N ASP A 104 -42.15 -39.33 57.56
CA ASP A 104 -42.32 -38.29 58.58
C ASP A 104 -41.81 -36.94 58.05
N PRO A 105 -42.52 -35.83 58.32
CA PRO A 105 -42.09 -34.52 57.86
C PRO A 105 -40.72 -34.16 58.47
N PRO A 106 -39.77 -33.64 57.68
CA PRO A 106 -38.47 -33.23 58.18
C PRO A 106 -38.64 -32.10 59.20
N SER A 107 -37.82 -32.12 60.25
CA SER A 107 -37.80 -31.02 61.22
C SER A 107 -37.41 -29.70 60.55
N ASP A 108 -37.99 -28.58 61.02
CA ASP A 108 -37.63 -27.22 60.60
C ASP A 108 -36.11 -26.94 60.70
N ASP A 109 -35.41 -27.64 61.60
CA ASP A 109 -33.97 -27.60 61.73
C ASP A 109 -33.24 -28.16 60.49
N LEU A 110 -33.73 -29.25 59.89
CA LEU A 110 -33.16 -29.81 58.66
C LEU A 110 -33.32 -28.85 57.48
N CYS A 111 -34.47 -28.16 57.37
CA CYS A 111 -34.68 -27.12 56.36
C CYS A 111 -33.69 -25.94 56.52
N GLN A 112 -33.37 -25.56 57.76
CA GLN A 112 -32.35 -24.54 58.06
C GLN A 112 -30.92 -25.03 57.79
N GLN A 113 -30.61 -26.29 58.13
CA GLN A 113 -29.33 -26.92 57.81
C GLN A 113 -29.11 -27.01 56.29
N LEU A 114 -30.10 -27.46 55.52
CA LEU A 114 -30.06 -27.50 54.06
C LEU A 114 -29.94 -26.10 53.45
N THR A 115 -30.63 -25.09 54.01
CA THR A 115 -30.51 -23.69 53.56
C THR A 115 -29.09 -23.16 53.80
N THR A 116 -28.42 -23.63 54.86
CA THR A 116 -27.03 -23.29 55.16
C THR A 116 -26.07 -24.03 54.23
N TYR A 117 -26.30 -25.33 53.99
CA TYR A 117 -25.54 -26.14 53.04
C TYR A 117 -25.56 -25.54 51.63
N LEU A 118 -26.73 -25.17 51.08
CA LEU A 118 -26.80 -24.57 49.73
C LEU A 118 -26.08 -23.21 49.63
N ARG A 119 -26.03 -22.43 50.72
CA ARG A 119 -25.21 -21.20 50.76
C ARG A 119 -23.71 -21.52 50.72
N CYS A 120 -23.25 -22.50 51.51
CA CYS A 120 -21.86 -22.95 51.44
C CYS A 120 -21.51 -23.63 50.10
N ALA A 121 -22.47 -24.31 49.46
CA ALA A 121 -22.31 -24.83 48.11
C ALA A 121 -22.16 -23.71 47.07
N LEU A 122 -22.95 -22.64 47.18
CA LEU A 122 -22.83 -21.46 46.32
C LEU A 122 -21.47 -20.76 46.49
N ASP A 123 -20.99 -20.62 47.73
CA ASP A 123 -19.69 -20.02 48.04
C ASP A 123 -18.49 -20.86 47.55
N ILE A 124 -18.67 -22.17 47.28
CA ILE A 124 -17.60 -23.10 46.88
C ILE A 124 -17.64 -23.45 45.39
N CYS A 125 -18.82 -23.72 44.83
CA CYS A 125 -19.02 -24.12 43.44
C CYS A 125 -19.35 -22.94 42.50
N GLY A 126 -19.71 -21.78 43.04
CA GLY A 126 -20.27 -20.69 42.25
C GLY A 126 -21.75 -20.91 41.90
N ASN A 127 -22.34 -19.89 41.28
CA ASN A 127 -23.71 -19.85 40.80
C ASN A 127 -23.90 -20.85 39.66
N THR A 128 -23.12 -20.76 38.59
CA THR A 128 -23.30 -21.56 37.36
C THR A 128 -23.29 -23.07 37.62
N LEU A 129 -22.34 -23.59 38.41
CA LEU A 129 -22.29 -25.03 38.73
C LEU A 129 -23.44 -25.47 39.65
N LEU A 130 -23.86 -24.63 40.60
CA LEU A 130 -24.94 -24.97 41.52
C LEU A 130 -26.32 -24.87 40.85
N THR A 131 -26.55 -23.91 39.95
CA THR A 131 -27.80 -23.85 39.18
C THR A 131 -27.87 -24.95 38.13
N SER A 132 -26.75 -25.25 37.43
CA SER A 132 -26.68 -26.33 36.43
C SER A 132 -26.95 -27.73 36.98
N THR A 133 -26.69 -27.97 38.26
CA THR A 133 -26.96 -29.25 38.93
C THR A 133 -28.32 -29.31 39.63
N LEU A 134 -28.95 -28.18 39.97
CA LEU A 134 -30.27 -28.14 40.60
C LEU A 134 -31.43 -28.05 39.59
N CYS A 135 -31.25 -27.36 38.47
CA CYS A 135 -32.22 -27.30 37.37
C CYS A 135 -31.84 -28.28 36.26
N GLU A 136 -32.80 -29.07 35.77
CA GLU A 136 -32.57 -30.04 34.68
C GLU A 136 -32.77 -29.42 33.28
N GLU A 137 -33.37 -28.23 33.21
CA GLU A 137 -33.70 -27.52 31.97
C GLU A 137 -32.54 -26.59 31.55
N HIS A 138 -31.37 -27.16 31.26
CA HIS A 138 -30.25 -26.43 30.66
C HIS A 138 -30.13 -26.74 29.19
N ASP A 139 -30.00 -25.69 28.38
CA ASP A 139 -29.60 -25.83 26.99
C ASP A 139 -28.13 -26.26 26.93
N CYS A 140 -27.86 -27.36 26.22
CA CYS A 140 -26.50 -27.87 26.07
C CYS A 140 -25.61 -26.89 25.29
N GLU A 141 -26.21 -26.01 24.48
CA GLU A 141 -25.50 -24.96 23.74
C GLU A 141 -24.73 -23.98 24.64
N GLU A 142 -25.13 -23.79 25.92
CA GLU A 142 -24.39 -22.93 26.84
C GLU A 142 -22.98 -23.47 27.18
N TYR A 143 -22.74 -24.78 27.04
CA TYR A 143 -21.41 -25.38 27.31
C TYR A 143 -20.46 -25.32 26.10
N PHE A 144 -20.99 -25.03 24.92
CA PHE A 144 -20.23 -25.11 23.67
C PHE A 144 -19.55 -23.77 23.32
N GLU A 145 -18.38 -23.84 22.69
CA GLU A 145 -17.76 -22.66 22.08
C GLU A 145 -18.33 -22.39 20.70
N ASN A 146 -18.57 -21.12 20.38
CA ASN A 146 -18.96 -20.75 19.03
C ASN A 146 -17.79 -21.04 18.06
N ILE A 147 -17.99 -21.96 17.14
CA ILE A 147 -16.99 -22.39 16.14
C ILE A 147 -16.42 -21.19 15.36
N SER A 148 -17.19 -20.11 15.20
CA SER A 148 -16.74 -18.88 14.53
C SER A 148 -15.80 -18.04 15.42
N GLU A 149 -16.05 -17.99 16.73
CA GLU A 149 -15.16 -17.32 17.69
C GLU A 149 -13.86 -18.12 17.86
N LEU A 150 -13.93 -19.45 17.91
CA LEU A 150 -12.76 -20.33 17.91
C LEU A 150 -11.92 -20.16 16.63
N ARG A 151 -12.56 -20.17 15.45
CA ARG A 151 -11.86 -19.90 14.17
C ARG A 151 -11.21 -18.53 14.17
N ARG A 152 -11.94 -17.47 14.56
CA ARG A 152 -11.40 -16.12 14.72
C ARG A 152 -10.17 -16.10 15.63
N ARG A 153 -10.27 -16.72 16.81
CA ARG A 153 -9.17 -16.83 17.79
C ARG A 153 -7.94 -17.49 17.18
N THR A 154 -8.08 -18.55 16.37
CA THR A 154 -6.91 -19.16 15.69
C THR A 154 -6.25 -18.25 14.64
N TYR A 155 -7.01 -17.36 13.99
CA TYR A 155 -6.45 -16.32 13.12
C TYR A 155 -5.78 -15.19 13.90
N ASP A 156 -6.40 -14.70 14.98
CA ASP A 156 -5.82 -13.69 15.87
C ASP A 156 -4.51 -14.21 16.52
N GLU A 157 -4.47 -15.48 16.95
CA GLU A 157 -3.27 -16.17 17.46
C GLU A 157 -2.23 -16.45 16.35
N ALA A 158 -2.62 -16.56 15.07
CA ALA A 158 -1.67 -16.63 13.95
C ALA A 158 -1.04 -15.27 13.65
N VAL A 159 -1.83 -14.19 13.71
CA VAL A 159 -1.34 -12.80 13.59
C VAL A 159 -0.38 -12.46 14.72
N ALA A 160 -0.74 -12.79 15.98
CA ALA A 160 0.12 -12.55 17.15
C ALA A 160 1.49 -13.23 17.00
N ARG A 161 1.53 -14.52 16.66
CA ARG A 161 2.79 -15.26 16.44
C ARG A 161 3.64 -14.70 15.30
N ALA A 162 3.02 -14.16 14.26
CA ALA A 162 3.73 -13.55 13.13
C ALA A 162 4.28 -12.14 13.47
N ASP A 163 3.57 -11.38 14.32
CA ASP A 163 4.08 -10.11 14.85
C ASP A 163 5.22 -10.36 15.85
N ASP A 164 5.09 -11.35 16.75
CA ASP A 164 6.18 -11.81 17.62
C ASP A 164 7.43 -12.20 16.80
N GLU A 165 7.28 -12.95 15.70
CA GLU A 165 8.41 -13.28 14.82
C GLU A 165 9.06 -12.02 14.25
N LEU A 166 8.26 -11.04 13.81
CA LEU A 166 8.76 -9.75 13.32
C LEU A 166 9.49 -8.95 14.40
N GLN A 167 8.93 -8.83 15.61
CA GLN A 167 9.57 -8.11 16.73
C GLN A 167 10.92 -8.77 17.11
N ASN A 168 10.99 -10.12 17.09
CA ASN A 168 12.23 -10.85 17.33
C ASN A 168 13.28 -10.56 16.24
N VAL A 169 12.91 -10.48 14.97
CA VAL A 169 13.84 -10.12 13.88
C VAL A 169 14.28 -8.66 13.96
N LEU A 170 13.37 -7.74 14.33
CA LEU A 170 13.73 -6.33 14.57
C LEU A 170 14.67 -6.16 15.77
N PHE A 171 14.52 -6.99 16.81
CA PHE A 171 15.49 -7.07 17.90
C PHE A 171 16.86 -7.56 17.41
N LEU A 172 16.92 -8.64 16.62
CA LEU A 172 18.18 -9.11 16.00
C LEU A 172 18.85 -8.01 15.15
N ARG A 173 18.05 -7.23 14.40
CA ARG A 173 18.53 -6.10 13.61
C ARG A 173 19.19 -5.00 14.46
N SER A 174 18.70 -4.77 15.67
CA SER A 174 19.34 -3.83 16.61
C SER A 174 20.71 -4.30 17.13
N GLY A 175 20.98 -5.61 17.09
CA GLY A 175 22.27 -6.21 17.47
C GLY A 175 23.24 -6.47 16.31
N ALA A 176 22.82 -6.30 15.06
CA ALA A 176 23.63 -6.62 13.89
C ALA A 176 24.68 -5.51 13.58
N ILE A 177 25.96 -5.80 13.86
CA ILE A 177 27.08 -4.86 13.68
C ILE A 177 27.76 -5.01 12.31
N ASN A 178 27.70 -6.20 11.70
CA ASN A 178 28.37 -6.52 10.45
C ASN A 178 27.42 -6.43 9.24
N MET A 179 27.96 -6.02 8.08
CA MET A 179 27.19 -5.86 6.84
C MET A 179 26.67 -7.18 6.26
N LEU A 180 27.30 -8.33 6.56
CA LEU A 180 26.80 -9.63 6.13
C LEU A 180 25.60 -10.04 6.98
N ASP A 181 25.75 -10.02 8.31
CA ASP A 181 24.72 -10.30 9.30
C ASP A 181 23.49 -9.41 9.08
N MET A 182 23.69 -8.13 8.80
CA MET A 182 22.63 -7.17 8.47
C MET A 182 21.88 -7.54 7.17
N ALA A 183 22.55 -8.10 6.17
CA ALA A 183 21.90 -8.57 4.93
C ALA A 183 21.08 -9.84 5.16
N GLU A 184 21.57 -10.76 6.00
CA GLU A 184 20.81 -11.95 6.42
C GLU A 184 19.60 -11.57 7.27
N VAL A 185 19.75 -10.63 8.21
CA VAL A 185 18.63 -10.12 9.03
C VAL A 185 17.59 -9.38 8.17
N TYR A 186 17.97 -8.61 7.15
CA TYR A 186 16.98 -8.03 6.23
C TYR A 186 16.21 -9.09 5.42
N LEU A 187 16.85 -10.20 5.05
CA LEU A 187 16.16 -11.32 4.40
C LEU A 187 15.17 -12.03 5.35
N LEU A 188 15.46 -12.06 6.66
CA LEU A 188 14.53 -12.52 7.69
C LEU A 188 13.41 -11.50 7.95
N GLU A 189 13.71 -10.19 7.89
CA GLU A 189 12.73 -9.10 8.05
C GLU A 189 11.66 -9.22 6.96
N ASP A 190 12.07 -9.32 5.70
CA ASP A 190 11.17 -9.51 4.56
C ASP A 190 10.32 -10.81 4.67
N GLN A 191 10.88 -11.89 5.26
CA GLN A 191 10.14 -13.15 5.48
C GLN A 191 9.12 -13.08 6.61
N ALA A 192 9.48 -12.50 7.76
CA ALA A 192 8.56 -12.29 8.87
C ALA A 192 7.40 -11.36 8.47
N LEU A 193 7.70 -10.32 7.70
CA LEU A 193 6.69 -9.43 7.11
C LEU A 193 5.77 -10.16 6.15
N PHE A 194 6.29 -11.03 5.29
CA PHE A 194 5.46 -11.81 4.38
C PHE A 194 4.49 -12.73 5.13
N LYS A 195 4.95 -13.39 6.20
CA LYS A 195 4.11 -14.18 7.11
C LYS A 195 3.02 -13.35 7.79
N LEU A 196 3.37 -12.19 8.35
CA LEU A 196 2.43 -11.31 9.04
C LEU A 196 1.36 -10.76 8.09
N ASN A 197 1.74 -10.36 6.87
CA ASN A 197 0.79 -9.93 5.85
C ASN A 197 -0.16 -11.07 5.41
N ILE A 198 0.32 -12.33 5.33
CA ILE A 198 -0.55 -13.49 5.06
C ILE A 198 -1.53 -13.72 6.21
N ALA A 199 -1.06 -13.71 7.46
CA ALA A 199 -1.93 -13.93 8.63
C ALA A 199 -3.00 -12.82 8.76
N LEU A 200 -2.62 -11.57 8.51
CA LEU A 200 -3.56 -10.44 8.47
C LEU A 200 -4.58 -10.59 7.33
N ALA A 201 -4.15 -10.93 6.12
CA ALA A 201 -5.06 -11.14 5.00
C ALA A 201 -6.05 -12.30 5.27
N GLN A 202 -5.60 -13.38 5.91
CA GLN A 202 -6.46 -14.49 6.32
C GLN A 202 -7.51 -14.06 7.36
N LEU A 203 -7.09 -13.32 8.40
CA LEU A 203 -8.00 -12.77 9.41
C LEU A 203 -9.05 -11.83 8.79
N TYR A 204 -8.63 -10.85 7.98
CA TYR A 204 -9.56 -9.88 7.41
C TYR A 204 -10.49 -10.50 6.35
N ASN A 205 -10.01 -11.45 5.54
CA ASN A 205 -10.90 -12.21 4.65
C ASN A 205 -11.97 -12.97 5.44
N TYR A 206 -11.60 -13.60 6.56
CA TYR A 206 -12.56 -14.29 7.43
C TYR A 206 -13.58 -13.33 8.07
N LEU A 207 -13.15 -12.14 8.51
CA LEU A 207 -14.04 -11.12 9.08
C LEU A 207 -14.95 -10.46 8.03
N ILE A 208 -14.54 -10.40 6.76
CA ILE A 208 -15.31 -9.80 5.66
C ILE A 208 -16.41 -10.75 5.16
N GLN A 209 -16.19 -12.07 5.19
CA GLN A 209 -17.10 -13.05 4.58
C GLN A 209 -18.59 -12.91 5.00
N PRO A 210 -18.94 -12.79 6.30
CA PRO A 210 -20.36 -12.70 6.71
C PRO A 210 -21.09 -11.47 6.12
N PHE A 211 -20.35 -10.39 5.83
CA PHE A 211 -20.90 -9.19 5.21
C PHE A 211 -21.00 -9.33 3.69
N LEU A 212 -20.13 -10.12 3.04
CA LEU A 212 -20.31 -10.50 1.63
C LEU A 212 -21.58 -11.34 1.45
N ASP A 213 -21.78 -12.32 2.33
CA ASP A 213 -22.96 -13.20 2.34
C ASP A 213 -24.25 -12.40 2.62
N MET A 214 -24.21 -11.50 3.61
CA MET A 214 -25.33 -10.60 3.92
C MET A 214 -25.66 -9.65 2.76
N ARG A 215 -24.65 -9.08 2.10
CA ARG A 215 -24.81 -8.21 0.92
C ARG A 215 -25.45 -8.96 -0.25
N GLU A 216 -25.09 -10.22 -0.47
CA GLU A 216 -25.64 -11.06 -1.53
C GLU A 216 -27.10 -11.43 -1.25
N MET A 217 -27.40 -11.95 -0.06
CA MET A 217 -28.78 -12.22 0.36
C MET A 217 -29.67 -10.97 0.32
N ALA A 218 -29.16 -9.82 0.78
CA ALA A 218 -29.91 -8.56 0.75
C ALA A 218 -30.18 -8.07 -0.69
N PHE A 219 -29.21 -8.23 -1.60
CA PHE A 219 -29.39 -7.91 -3.01
C PHE A 219 -30.48 -8.76 -3.68
N ASP A 220 -30.52 -10.06 -3.40
CA ASP A 220 -31.59 -10.94 -3.89
C ASP A 220 -32.95 -10.56 -3.31
N LYS A 221 -33.04 -10.21 -2.02
CA LYS A 221 -34.31 -9.75 -1.42
C LYS A 221 -34.76 -8.38 -1.93
N LEU A 222 -33.83 -7.51 -2.32
CA LEU A 222 -34.13 -6.28 -3.05
C LEU A 222 -34.63 -6.58 -4.48
N ARG A 223 -34.03 -7.54 -5.20
CA ARG A 223 -34.47 -7.99 -6.54
C ARG A 223 -35.88 -8.59 -6.47
N GLU A 224 -36.14 -9.47 -5.50
CA GLU A 224 -37.48 -10.03 -5.20
C GLU A 224 -38.51 -8.95 -4.90
N ALA A 225 -38.19 -8.02 -3.98
CA ALA A 225 -39.12 -6.97 -3.56
C ALA A 225 -39.42 -5.97 -4.69
N ARG A 226 -38.40 -5.56 -5.48
CA ARG A 226 -38.55 -4.66 -6.64
C ARG A 226 -39.41 -5.31 -7.74
N ASN A 227 -39.18 -6.59 -8.04
CA ASN A 227 -40.01 -7.35 -8.98
C ASN A 227 -41.46 -7.49 -8.47
N GLY A 228 -41.63 -7.74 -7.16
CA GLY A 228 -42.94 -7.71 -6.51
C GLY A 228 -43.67 -6.38 -6.67
N LEU A 229 -43.00 -5.25 -6.44
CA LEU A 229 -43.59 -3.91 -6.58
C LEU A 229 -43.98 -3.57 -8.02
N LYS A 230 -43.19 -4.01 -9.02
CA LYS A 230 -43.51 -3.87 -10.46
C LYS A 230 -44.80 -4.61 -10.86
N ASN A 231 -45.17 -5.71 -10.21
CA ASN A 231 -46.33 -6.52 -10.60
C ASN A 231 -47.68 -5.79 -10.37
N PRO A 232 -48.59 -5.69 -11.37
CA PRO A 232 -49.84 -4.94 -11.24
C PRO A 232 -50.85 -5.60 -10.29
N ASP A 233 -50.93 -6.93 -10.28
CA ASP A 233 -52.01 -7.71 -9.65
C ASP A 233 -51.98 -7.74 -8.10
N LEU A 234 -50.95 -7.18 -7.48
CA LEU A 234 -50.79 -7.20 -6.02
C LEU A 234 -51.58 -6.06 -5.36
N GLY A 235 -52.59 -6.43 -4.57
CA GLY A 235 -53.40 -5.49 -3.81
C GLY A 235 -52.59 -4.64 -2.82
N LYS A 236 -53.02 -3.39 -2.61
CA LYS A 236 -52.22 -2.32 -1.97
C LYS A 236 -51.46 -2.75 -0.71
N ARG A 237 -52.14 -3.38 0.27
CA ARG A 237 -51.52 -3.86 1.51
C ARG A 237 -50.26 -4.71 1.27
N ARG A 238 -50.25 -5.59 0.25
CA ARG A 238 -49.09 -6.43 -0.07
C ARG A 238 -47.97 -5.61 -0.72
N LYS A 239 -48.29 -4.54 -1.45
CA LYS A 239 -47.29 -3.57 -1.94
C LYS A 239 -46.71 -2.74 -0.79
N ASP A 240 -47.54 -2.34 0.18
CA ASP A 240 -47.07 -1.66 1.40
C ASP A 240 -46.13 -2.59 2.21
N GLU A 241 -46.49 -3.88 2.38
CA GLU A 241 -45.65 -4.92 3.01
C GLU A 241 -44.35 -5.20 2.24
N LEU A 242 -44.36 -5.17 0.90
CA LEU A 242 -43.16 -5.30 0.06
C LEU A 242 -42.26 -4.07 0.10
N ALA A 243 -42.83 -2.86 0.19
CA ALA A 243 -42.08 -1.62 0.32
C ALA A 243 -41.33 -1.56 1.67
N ALA A 244 -41.97 -1.97 2.76
CA ALA A 244 -41.32 -2.06 4.08
C ALA A 244 -40.14 -3.05 4.07
N ARG A 245 -40.29 -4.21 3.43
CA ARG A 245 -39.19 -5.17 3.21
C ARG A 245 -38.09 -4.59 2.32
N PHE A 246 -38.44 -3.83 1.28
CA PHE A 246 -37.44 -3.18 0.43
C PHE A 246 -36.58 -2.20 1.23
N THR A 247 -37.17 -1.39 2.12
CA THR A 247 -36.39 -0.48 2.99
C THR A 247 -35.51 -1.25 3.99
N GLU A 248 -36.05 -2.28 4.64
CA GLU A 248 -35.31 -3.13 5.59
C GLU A 248 -34.09 -3.81 4.94
N TRP A 249 -34.28 -4.44 3.77
CA TRP A 249 -33.18 -5.08 3.04
C TRP A 249 -32.23 -4.07 2.39
N ASN A 250 -32.67 -2.84 2.09
CA ASN A 250 -31.79 -1.78 1.62
C ASN A 250 -30.87 -1.28 2.73
N GLU A 251 -31.40 -1.08 3.95
CA GLU A 251 -30.60 -0.72 5.13
C GLU A 251 -29.55 -1.80 5.44
N ASN A 252 -29.95 -3.08 5.44
CA ASN A 252 -29.04 -4.22 5.60
C ASN A 252 -27.96 -4.28 4.50
N TYR A 253 -28.33 -4.01 3.24
CA TYR A 253 -27.39 -3.97 2.11
C TYR A 253 -26.37 -2.82 2.25
N THR A 254 -26.82 -1.62 2.63
CA THR A 254 -25.91 -0.49 2.87
C THR A 254 -24.98 -0.74 4.06
N HIS A 255 -25.52 -1.26 5.18
CA HIS A 255 -24.72 -1.61 6.36
C HIS A 255 -23.65 -2.67 6.05
N ALA A 256 -23.98 -3.69 5.24
CA ALA A 256 -23.02 -4.67 4.78
C ALA A 256 -21.91 -4.04 3.92
N LEU A 257 -22.26 -3.16 2.96
CA LEU A 257 -21.28 -2.44 2.14
C LEU A 257 -20.37 -1.52 2.96
N ASP A 258 -20.92 -0.82 3.94
CA ASP A 258 -20.15 0.08 4.81
C ASP A 258 -19.19 -0.74 5.70
N ARG A 259 -19.66 -1.83 6.32
CA ARG A 259 -18.78 -2.65 7.17
C ARG A 259 -17.71 -3.42 6.39
N ILE A 260 -17.97 -3.80 5.14
CA ILE A 260 -16.93 -4.30 4.21
C ILE A 260 -15.85 -3.22 3.98
N GLN A 261 -16.26 -1.97 3.71
CA GLN A 261 -15.33 -0.87 3.49
C GLN A 261 -14.51 -0.55 4.76
N GLU A 262 -15.13 -0.55 5.94
CA GLU A 262 -14.43 -0.38 7.22
C GLU A 262 -13.36 -1.46 7.41
N LEU A 263 -13.69 -2.74 7.24
CA LEU A 263 -12.73 -3.85 7.38
C LEU A 263 -11.57 -3.76 6.39
N TYR A 264 -11.81 -3.31 5.14
CA TYR A 264 -10.73 -3.02 4.21
C TYR A 264 -9.87 -1.82 4.66
N MET A 265 -10.47 -0.76 5.18
CA MET A 265 -9.72 0.40 5.71
C MET A 265 -8.86 0.00 6.91
N GLU A 266 -9.41 -0.75 7.87
CA GLU A 266 -8.67 -1.30 9.02
C GLU A 266 -7.46 -2.16 8.56
N TYR A 267 -7.65 -3.05 7.58
CA TYR A 267 -6.58 -3.87 7.00
C TYR A 267 -5.47 -3.03 6.36
N TYR A 268 -5.84 -2.08 5.50
CA TYR A 268 -4.85 -1.24 4.81
C TYR A 268 -4.16 -0.27 5.76
N GLU A 269 -4.84 0.29 6.76
CA GLU A 269 -4.23 1.13 7.80
C GLU A 269 -3.20 0.34 8.61
N LYS A 270 -3.56 -0.86 9.09
CA LYS A 270 -2.64 -1.73 9.85
C LYS A 270 -1.42 -2.11 9.02
N THR A 271 -1.62 -2.48 7.75
CA THR A 271 -0.54 -2.80 6.80
C THR A 271 0.38 -1.60 6.53
N VAL A 272 -0.18 -0.41 6.30
CA VAL A 272 0.60 0.82 6.07
C VAL A 272 1.34 1.27 7.33
N SER A 273 0.75 1.09 8.52
CA SER A 273 1.38 1.38 9.81
C SER A 273 2.61 0.51 10.07
N ILE A 274 2.49 -0.80 9.83
CA ILE A 274 3.64 -1.73 9.90
C ILE A 274 4.74 -1.27 8.94
N LEU A 275 4.40 -1.04 7.66
CA LEU A 275 5.35 -0.62 6.63
C LEU A 275 5.99 0.77 6.87
N SER A 276 5.30 1.70 7.54
CA SER A 276 5.86 3.02 7.85
C SER A 276 6.93 2.94 8.95
N VAL A 277 6.67 2.22 10.04
CA VAL A 277 7.64 1.99 11.14
C VAL A 277 8.92 1.32 10.62
N LEU A 278 8.77 0.31 9.76
CA LEU A 278 9.90 -0.39 9.14
C LEU A 278 10.70 0.54 8.22
N ARG A 279 10.02 1.36 7.42
CA ARG A 279 10.65 2.35 6.55
C ARG A 279 11.41 3.41 7.37
N GLU A 280 10.83 3.90 8.45
CA GLU A 280 11.45 4.94 9.30
C GLU A 280 12.68 4.41 10.03
N THR A 281 12.62 3.20 10.62
CA THR A 281 13.81 2.55 11.20
C THR A 281 14.88 2.30 10.12
N LYS A 282 14.51 1.87 8.91
CA LYS A 282 15.44 1.60 7.80
C LYS A 282 16.14 2.86 7.32
N ILE A 283 15.42 3.98 7.21
CA ILE A 283 15.99 5.31 6.93
C ILE A 283 16.93 5.77 8.04
N ALA A 284 16.56 5.57 9.32
CA ALA A 284 17.42 5.94 10.45
C ALA A 284 18.76 5.16 10.50
N SER A 285 18.80 3.95 9.94
CA SER A 285 19.99 3.10 9.86
C SER A 285 20.87 3.29 8.61
N LEU A 286 20.60 4.26 7.72
CA LEU A 286 21.30 4.40 6.44
C LEU A 286 22.12 5.70 6.31
N ASP A 287 23.40 5.56 5.92
CA ASP A 287 24.29 6.70 5.67
C ASP A 287 23.74 7.67 4.61
N PRO A 288 23.79 9.00 4.84
CA PRO A 288 23.26 9.99 3.90
C PRO A 288 23.83 9.90 2.48
N GLU A 289 25.11 9.51 2.34
CA GLU A 289 25.73 9.30 1.02
C GLU A 289 25.17 8.08 0.28
N THR A 290 24.85 7.01 1.01
CA THR A 290 24.29 5.77 0.45
C THR A 290 22.85 6.02 0.01
N VAL A 291 22.06 6.72 0.83
CA VAL A 291 20.73 7.22 0.46
C VAL A 291 20.81 8.11 -0.77
N ALA A 292 21.74 9.08 -0.84
CA ALA A 292 21.89 9.96 -1.99
C ALA A 292 22.25 9.22 -3.30
N LYS A 293 23.00 8.11 -3.22
CA LYS A 293 23.33 7.24 -4.37
C LYS A 293 22.12 6.43 -4.84
N GLN A 294 21.32 5.88 -3.92
CA GLN A 294 20.12 5.08 -4.24
C GLN A 294 18.87 5.91 -4.59
N LEU A 295 18.77 7.16 -4.11
CA LEU A 295 17.66 8.06 -4.44
C LEU A 295 17.55 8.34 -5.96
N GLY A 296 18.68 8.38 -6.67
CA GLY A 296 18.75 8.63 -8.12
C GLY A 296 17.97 7.65 -9.00
N PRO A 297 18.14 6.32 -8.87
CA PRO A 297 17.29 5.34 -9.55
C PRO A 297 15.85 5.33 -9.04
N PHE A 298 15.62 5.40 -7.72
CA PHE A 298 14.24 5.40 -7.19
C PHE A 298 13.42 6.63 -7.64
N GLU A 299 14.01 7.82 -7.78
CA GLU A 299 13.35 8.98 -8.42
C GLU A 299 12.90 8.69 -9.87
N GLN A 300 13.65 7.86 -10.60
CA GLN A 300 13.31 7.49 -11.97
C GLN A 300 12.19 6.44 -12.00
N GLU A 301 12.25 5.44 -11.12
CA GLU A 301 11.21 4.42 -10.98
C GLU A 301 9.88 5.01 -10.52
N VAL A 302 9.88 5.87 -9.49
CA VAL A 302 8.67 6.57 -9.03
C VAL A 302 8.06 7.42 -10.15
N TYR A 303 8.86 8.14 -10.94
CA TYR A 303 8.36 8.83 -12.13
C TYR A 303 7.76 7.86 -13.17
N ASN A 304 8.43 6.73 -13.42
CA ASN A 304 7.95 5.74 -14.40
C ASN A 304 6.63 5.11 -13.96
N TRP A 305 6.43 4.85 -12.67
CA TRP A 305 5.17 4.39 -12.11
C TRP A 305 4.09 5.48 -12.11
N GLN A 306 4.41 6.73 -11.74
CA GLN A 306 3.48 7.86 -11.86
C GLN A 306 3.00 8.07 -13.30
N ARG A 307 3.89 7.88 -14.28
CA ARG A 307 3.54 7.89 -15.70
C ARG A 307 2.55 6.76 -16.04
N LYS A 308 2.87 5.50 -15.72
CA LYS A 308 1.98 4.33 -15.93
C LYS A 308 0.61 4.53 -15.28
N VAL A 309 0.55 5.08 -14.07
CA VAL A 309 -0.71 5.35 -13.36
C VAL A 309 -1.55 6.37 -14.13
N TYR A 310 -0.95 7.44 -14.66
CA TYR A 310 -1.67 8.38 -15.52
C TYR A 310 -2.05 7.78 -16.88
N ASP A 311 -1.22 6.93 -17.47
CA ASP A 311 -1.54 6.22 -18.72
C ASP A 311 -2.80 5.33 -18.53
N VAL A 312 -2.84 4.51 -17.47
CA VAL A 312 -4.00 3.67 -17.11
C VAL A 312 -5.22 4.50 -16.71
N GLN A 313 -5.06 5.61 -15.97
CA GLN A 313 -6.18 6.51 -15.68
C GLN A 313 -6.76 7.17 -16.94
N LEU A 314 -5.94 7.42 -17.96
CA LEU A 314 -6.41 7.91 -19.26
C LEU A 314 -7.09 6.81 -20.08
N GLU A 315 -6.64 5.56 -19.97
CA GLU A 315 -7.28 4.39 -20.58
C GLU A 315 -8.67 4.11 -19.99
N ILE A 316 -8.79 4.06 -18.66
CA ILE A 316 -10.08 3.96 -17.95
C ILE A 316 -11.00 5.12 -18.37
N SER A 317 -10.50 6.37 -18.37
CA SER A 317 -11.28 7.54 -18.84
C SER A 317 -11.65 7.52 -20.34
N GLN A 318 -11.06 6.62 -21.14
CA GLN A 318 -11.43 6.39 -22.55
C GLN A 318 -12.48 5.28 -22.67
N LEU A 319 -12.35 4.20 -21.89
CA LEU A 319 -13.34 3.13 -21.82
C LEU A 319 -14.68 3.64 -21.24
N GLU A 320 -14.64 4.46 -20.18
CA GLU A 320 -15.81 5.18 -19.64
C GLU A 320 -16.50 6.05 -20.71
N GLU A 321 -15.71 6.78 -21.52
CA GLU A 321 -16.24 7.59 -22.62
C GLU A 321 -16.86 6.73 -23.73
N GLN A 322 -16.22 5.60 -24.09
CA GLN A 322 -16.72 4.69 -25.11
C GLN A 322 -18.03 4.05 -24.68
N LEU A 323 -18.13 3.55 -23.44
CA LEU A 323 -19.32 2.92 -22.87
C LEU A 323 -20.52 3.89 -22.83
N ILE A 324 -20.30 5.16 -22.46
CA ILE A 324 -21.37 6.16 -22.47
C ILE A 324 -21.75 6.55 -23.90
N ARG A 325 -20.78 6.63 -24.84
CA ARG A 325 -21.09 6.86 -26.26
C ARG A 325 -21.89 5.73 -26.89
N THR A 326 -21.58 4.46 -26.58
CA THR A 326 -22.34 3.31 -27.09
C THR A 326 -23.73 3.26 -26.46
N ARG A 327 -23.89 3.50 -25.14
CA ARG A 327 -25.24 3.55 -24.54
C ARG A 327 -26.07 4.74 -25.04
N ILE A 328 -25.46 5.90 -25.33
CA ILE A 328 -26.14 6.99 -26.05
C ILE A 328 -26.57 6.54 -27.46
N HIS A 329 -25.69 5.85 -28.20
CA HIS A 329 -26.00 5.34 -29.55
C HIS A 329 -27.16 4.34 -29.53
N ILE A 330 -27.18 3.42 -28.57
CA ILE A 330 -28.26 2.45 -28.35
C ILE A 330 -29.59 3.17 -28.10
N PHE A 331 -29.66 4.08 -27.12
CA PHE A 331 -30.86 4.90 -26.88
C PHE A 331 -31.27 5.76 -28.09
N GLN A 332 -30.34 6.15 -28.97
CA GLN A 332 -30.65 6.86 -30.21
C GLN A 332 -31.13 5.94 -31.36
N GLN A 333 -30.79 4.66 -31.34
CA GLN A 333 -31.36 3.65 -32.25
C GLN A 333 -32.76 3.22 -31.79
N GLU A 334 -32.97 3.04 -30.48
CA GLU A 334 -34.29 2.81 -29.88
C GLU A 334 -35.27 3.95 -30.24
N GLN A 335 -34.80 5.20 -30.28
CA GLN A 335 -35.58 6.36 -30.78
C GLN A 335 -35.81 6.40 -32.29
N ALA A 336 -35.02 5.68 -33.09
CA ALA A 336 -35.21 5.59 -34.54
C ALA A 336 -36.18 4.46 -34.94
N GLY A 337 -36.44 3.52 -34.01
CA GLY A 337 -37.26 2.34 -34.22
C GLY A 337 -36.55 1.24 -35.04
N ASP A 338 -37.09 0.02 -34.94
CA ASP A 338 -36.82 -1.02 -35.93
C ASP A 338 -37.60 -0.68 -37.22
N GLU A 339 -37.06 0.22 -38.04
CA GLU A 339 -37.58 0.59 -39.37
C GLU A 339 -37.35 -0.56 -40.39
N TYR A 340 -37.89 -1.74 -40.05
CA TYR A 340 -38.14 -2.86 -40.95
C TYR A 340 -39.64 -2.92 -41.33
N GLU A 341 -40.33 -1.78 -41.30
CA GLU A 341 -41.62 -1.66 -41.96
C GLU A 341 -41.44 -1.88 -43.46
N PHE A 342 -42.11 -2.93 -43.95
CA PHE A 342 -42.13 -3.27 -45.36
C PHE A 342 -42.99 -2.21 -46.05
N PHE A 343 -42.36 -1.26 -46.77
CA PHE A 343 -43.06 -0.19 -47.49
C PHE A 343 -44.12 -0.76 -48.46
N ASP A 344 -45.36 -0.84 -48.00
CA ASP A 344 -46.54 -0.72 -48.86
C ASP A 344 -46.69 0.76 -49.22
N ALA A 345 -47.25 1.05 -50.39
CA ALA A 345 -47.06 2.36 -51.01
C ALA A 345 -47.94 3.45 -50.36
N VAL A 346 -47.32 4.37 -49.62
CA VAL A 346 -47.96 5.60 -49.14
C VAL A 346 -48.10 6.59 -50.31
N GLU A 347 -49.35 6.87 -50.72
CA GLU A 347 -49.67 7.70 -51.89
C GLU A 347 -50.01 9.17 -51.57
N THR A 348 -49.88 9.63 -50.30
CA THR A 348 -50.35 10.95 -49.84
C THR A 348 -49.28 11.78 -49.11
N GLU A 349 -49.29 13.09 -49.40
CA GLU A 349 -48.28 14.06 -48.93
C GLU A 349 -48.58 14.59 -47.50
N GLU A 350 -49.83 14.44 -47.02
CA GLU A 350 -50.30 14.93 -45.70
C GLU A 350 -49.89 14.01 -44.52
N ASP A 351 -49.52 12.76 -44.78
CA ASP A 351 -49.09 11.81 -43.74
C ASP A 351 -47.65 12.11 -43.25
N LEU A 352 -46.85 12.81 -44.07
CA LEU A 352 -45.43 13.06 -43.81
C LEU A 352 -45.18 14.04 -42.65
N GLU A 353 -46.11 14.97 -42.39
CA GLU A 353 -45.98 15.94 -41.28
C GLU A 353 -46.37 15.33 -39.91
N ASN A 354 -47.15 14.24 -39.88
CA ASN A 354 -47.60 13.60 -38.64
C ASN A 354 -46.54 12.66 -38.01
N LEU A 355 -45.49 12.29 -38.74
CA LEU A 355 -44.41 11.42 -38.25
C LEU A 355 -43.37 12.15 -37.36
N ALA A 356 -43.43 13.49 -37.26
CA ALA A 356 -42.39 14.27 -36.57
C ALA A 356 -42.43 14.23 -35.04
N ASP A 357 -43.61 13.98 -34.44
CA ASP A 357 -43.87 14.17 -33.00
C ASP A 357 -43.82 12.88 -32.15
N CYS A 358 -43.48 11.72 -32.74
CA CYS A 358 -43.35 10.45 -32.01
C CYS A 358 -42.01 10.31 -31.26
N GLN A 359 -41.66 11.28 -30.41
CA GLN A 359 -40.44 11.26 -29.58
C GLN A 359 -40.73 10.95 -28.11
N ASP A 360 -40.21 9.83 -27.60
CA ASP A 360 -40.30 9.50 -26.18
C ASP A 360 -39.52 10.53 -25.32
N PRO A 361 -40.19 11.26 -24.40
CA PRO A 361 -39.55 12.25 -23.54
C PRO A 361 -38.66 11.63 -22.45
N GLU A 362 -38.91 10.39 -22.04
CA GLU A 362 -38.14 9.63 -21.04
C GLU A 362 -36.74 9.29 -21.61
N ILE A 363 -36.69 8.74 -22.82
CA ILE A 363 -35.42 8.43 -23.50
C ILE A 363 -34.63 9.72 -23.77
N ASN A 364 -35.31 10.81 -24.14
CA ASN A 364 -34.68 12.13 -24.31
C ASN A 364 -34.07 12.67 -23.00
N LYS A 365 -34.74 12.53 -21.84
CA LYS A 365 -34.14 12.83 -20.52
C LYS A 365 -32.90 11.97 -20.28
N ARG A 366 -32.96 10.66 -20.56
CA ARG A 366 -31.85 9.73 -20.27
C ARG A 366 -30.63 9.99 -21.15
N ILE A 367 -30.82 10.25 -22.44
CA ILE A 367 -29.78 10.71 -23.37
C ILE A 367 -29.15 12.02 -22.87
N HIS A 368 -29.94 12.97 -22.36
CA HIS A 368 -29.41 14.21 -21.79
C HIS A 368 -28.58 13.96 -20.53
N ALA A 369 -29.03 13.11 -19.61
CA ALA A 369 -28.27 12.72 -18.42
C ALA A 369 -26.94 12.02 -18.78
N LEU A 370 -26.94 11.14 -19.78
CA LEU A 370 -25.71 10.52 -20.30
C LEU A 370 -24.75 11.55 -20.94
N LYS A 371 -25.28 12.52 -21.70
CA LYS A 371 -24.49 13.65 -22.24
C LYS A 371 -23.87 14.50 -21.12
N GLN A 372 -24.54 14.68 -19.98
CA GLN A 372 -23.97 15.33 -18.79
C GLN A 372 -22.86 14.49 -18.14
N LYS A 373 -23.09 13.18 -17.92
CA LYS A 373 -22.08 12.24 -17.38
C LYS A 373 -20.82 12.21 -18.26
N LEU A 374 -20.97 12.14 -19.59
CA LEU A 374 -19.90 12.29 -20.57
C LEU A 374 -19.15 13.63 -20.42
N GLY A 375 -19.88 14.73 -20.23
CA GLY A 375 -19.29 16.05 -19.97
C GLY A 375 -18.43 16.11 -18.71
N VAL A 376 -18.74 15.33 -17.67
CA VAL A 376 -17.90 15.19 -16.45
C VAL A 376 -16.64 14.37 -16.74
N ILE A 377 -16.75 13.25 -17.44
CA ILE A 377 -15.61 12.38 -17.79
C ILE A 377 -14.64 13.11 -18.73
N LEU A 378 -15.14 13.89 -19.69
CA LEU A 378 -14.31 14.75 -20.54
C LEU A 378 -13.51 15.80 -19.73
N LYS A 379 -14.11 16.35 -18.67
CA LYS A 379 -13.41 17.25 -17.72
C LYS A 379 -12.35 16.49 -16.90
N LYS A 380 -12.68 15.33 -16.33
CA LYS A 380 -11.72 14.44 -15.63
C LYS A 380 -10.52 14.12 -16.53
N ARG A 381 -10.75 13.64 -17.75
CA ARG A 381 -9.70 13.32 -18.74
C ARG A 381 -8.88 14.53 -19.18
N ALA A 382 -9.45 15.74 -19.20
CA ALA A 382 -8.68 16.96 -19.41
C ALA A 382 -7.76 17.28 -18.21
N GLN A 383 -8.25 17.12 -16.98
CA GLN A 383 -7.45 17.30 -15.76
C GLN A 383 -6.29 16.29 -15.68
N ILE A 384 -6.53 15.01 -15.98
CA ILE A 384 -5.48 13.96 -15.98
C ILE A 384 -4.41 14.27 -17.03
N ARG A 385 -4.79 14.62 -18.28
CA ARG A 385 -3.83 15.04 -19.32
C ARG A 385 -3.00 16.27 -18.90
N ASN A 386 -3.61 17.22 -18.19
CA ASN A 386 -2.89 18.39 -17.68
C ASN A 386 -1.92 18.03 -16.54
N ARG A 387 -2.27 17.09 -15.65
CA ARG A 387 -1.37 16.55 -14.61
C ARG A 387 -0.20 15.76 -15.22
N TYR A 388 -0.46 14.91 -16.22
CA TYR A 388 0.58 14.20 -16.99
C TYR A 388 1.58 15.20 -17.61
N LYS A 389 1.09 16.19 -18.36
CA LYS A 389 1.94 17.22 -18.99
C LYS A 389 2.73 18.03 -17.98
N LYS A 390 2.16 18.30 -16.80
CA LYS A 390 2.90 18.95 -15.70
C LYS A 390 4.05 18.07 -15.21
N LEU A 391 3.81 16.79 -14.93
CA LEU A 391 4.84 15.84 -14.49
C LEU A 391 5.99 15.72 -15.51
N GLU A 392 5.66 15.68 -16.80
CA GLU A 392 6.63 15.65 -17.90
C GLU A 392 7.47 16.95 -17.96
N ASN A 393 6.82 18.12 -17.90
CA ASN A 393 7.49 19.43 -17.82
C ASN A 393 8.38 19.56 -16.58
N ASP A 394 7.92 19.11 -15.41
CA ASP A 394 8.65 19.17 -14.14
C ASP A 394 9.93 18.30 -14.21
N LYS A 395 9.89 17.14 -14.89
CA LYS A 395 11.10 16.32 -15.12
C LYS A 395 12.04 16.95 -16.14
N MET A 396 11.51 17.51 -17.24
CA MET A 396 12.32 18.24 -18.23
C MET A 396 13.03 19.45 -17.60
N ALA A 397 12.36 20.19 -16.72
CA ALA A 397 12.94 21.29 -15.96
C ALA A 397 14.04 20.81 -14.99
N LYS A 398 13.83 19.68 -14.29
CA LYS A 398 14.88 19.05 -13.45
C LYS A 398 16.12 18.67 -14.25
N GLU A 399 15.98 18.08 -15.43
CA GLU A 399 17.14 17.71 -16.28
C GLU A 399 17.84 18.93 -16.89
N LEU A 400 17.09 19.94 -17.37
CA LEU A 400 17.67 21.21 -17.82
C LEU A 400 18.48 21.89 -16.71
N HIS A 401 17.98 21.89 -15.48
CA HIS A 401 18.69 22.42 -14.32
C HIS A 401 19.93 21.59 -13.93
N LYS A 402 19.91 20.26 -14.10
CA LYS A 402 21.11 19.40 -13.96
C LYS A 402 22.15 19.72 -15.04
N ILE A 403 21.74 20.00 -16.27
CA ILE A 403 22.63 20.41 -17.38
C ILE A 403 23.24 21.78 -17.09
N ASP A 404 22.43 22.80 -16.80
CA ASP A 404 22.88 24.16 -16.44
C ASP A 404 23.87 24.16 -15.26
N LYS A 405 23.62 23.37 -14.21
CA LYS A 405 24.57 23.18 -13.11
C LYS A 405 25.90 22.59 -13.58
N LYS A 406 25.87 21.56 -14.43
CA LYS A 406 27.10 20.96 -15.01
C LYS A 406 27.84 21.94 -15.92
N GLU A 407 27.13 22.78 -16.68
CA GLU A 407 27.75 23.79 -17.54
C GLU A 407 28.38 24.93 -16.73
N LYS A 408 27.68 25.47 -15.73
CA LYS A 408 28.23 26.45 -14.78
C LYS A 408 29.45 25.90 -14.05
N PHE A 409 29.39 24.66 -13.57
CA PHE A 409 30.55 23.98 -12.96
C PHE A 409 31.73 23.88 -13.94
N ARG A 410 31.51 23.41 -15.18
CA ARG A 410 32.55 23.35 -16.23
C ARG A 410 33.12 24.73 -16.56
N GLN A 411 32.29 25.77 -16.61
CA GLN A 411 32.73 27.15 -16.85
C GLN A 411 33.64 27.62 -15.70
N HIS A 412 33.18 27.54 -14.44
CA HIS A 412 33.97 27.92 -13.27
C HIS A 412 35.28 27.13 -13.16
N HIS A 413 35.24 25.82 -13.32
CA HIS A 413 36.42 24.95 -13.28
C HIS A 413 37.41 25.27 -14.42
N SER A 414 36.93 25.55 -15.64
CA SER A 414 37.80 25.97 -16.75
C SER A 414 38.41 27.35 -16.56
N VAL A 415 37.75 28.24 -15.81
CA VAL A 415 38.29 29.55 -15.43
C VAL A 415 39.31 29.40 -14.28
N GLN A 416 39.09 28.48 -13.36
CA GLN A 416 40.04 28.13 -12.30
C GLN A 416 41.33 27.57 -12.89
N LEU A 417 41.29 26.52 -13.72
CA LEU A 417 42.49 25.98 -14.39
C LEU A 417 43.24 27.06 -15.18
N LYS A 418 42.52 27.96 -15.87
CA LYS A 418 43.16 29.08 -16.60
C LYS A 418 43.82 30.11 -15.68
N ARG A 419 43.35 30.28 -14.44
CA ARG A 419 43.98 31.15 -13.43
C ARG A 419 45.21 30.48 -12.81
N GLU A 420 45.10 29.19 -12.47
CA GLU A 420 46.19 28.37 -11.92
C GLU A 420 47.34 28.25 -12.93
N ASN A 421 47.05 27.85 -14.17
CA ASN A 421 48.04 27.80 -15.25
C ASN A 421 48.66 29.18 -15.53
N GLN A 422 47.92 30.28 -15.35
CA GLN A 422 48.49 31.63 -15.46
C GLN A 422 49.32 32.05 -14.25
N ALA A 423 49.13 31.45 -13.07
CA ALA A 423 49.97 31.69 -11.91
C ALA A 423 51.32 30.98 -12.07
N THR A 424 51.30 29.68 -12.40
CA THR A 424 52.53 28.91 -12.67
C THR A 424 53.33 29.50 -13.83
N ASP A 425 52.67 29.93 -14.90
CA ASP A 425 53.30 30.68 -16.02
C ASP A 425 54.03 31.95 -15.56
N ARG A 426 53.49 32.66 -14.56
CA ARG A 426 54.09 33.90 -14.02
C ARG A 426 55.23 33.58 -13.07
N GLU A 427 55.13 32.51 -12.30
CA GLU A 427 56.18 32.04 -11.38
C GLU A 427 57.42 31.59 -12.18
N VAL A 428 57.25 30.72 -13.18
CA VAL A 428 58.34 30.31 -14.09
C VAL A 428 58.98 31.50 -14.79
N LYS A 429 58.20 32.50 -15.23
CA LYS A 429 58.73 33.74 -15.82
C LYS A 429 59.47 34.61 -14.81
N GLN A 430 59.01 34.69 -13.56
CA GLN A 430 59.74 35.37 -12.49
C GLN A 430 61.04 34.64 -12.14
N GLU A 431 61.05 33.32 -12.11
CA GLU A 431 62.25 32.51 -11.85
C GLU A 431 63.29 32.68 -12.95
N PHE A 432 62.88 32.58 -14.22
CA PHE A 432 63.75 32.91 -15.35
C PHE A 432 64.35 34.32 -15.25
N ILE A 433 63.54 35.33 -14.87
CA ILE A 433 64.03 36.70 -14.65
C ILE A 433 64.98 36.79 -13.45
N LYS A 434 64.73 36.06 -12.35
CA LYS A 434 65.65 35.96 -11.19
C LYS A 434 66.97 35.29 -11.59
N GLU A 435 66.94 34.27 -12.43
CA GLU A 435 68.14 33.62 -12.95
C GLU A 435 68.97 34.54 -13.86
N GLU A 436 68.38 35.21 -14.83
CA GLU A 436 69.12 36.13 -15.70
C GLU A 436 69.68 37.33 -14.91
N ARG A 437 68.96 37.79 -13.87
CA ARG A 437 69.51 38.74 -12.89
C ARG A 437 70.67 38.15 -12.09
N LYS A 438 70.64 36.87 -11.72
CA LYS A 438 71.74 36.18 -11.02
C LYS A 438 72.97 36.04 -11.92
N LYS A 439 72.78 35.63 -13.18
CA LYS A 439 73.82 35.52 -14.21
C LYS A 439 74.45 36.88 -14.54
N THR A 440 73.66 37.95 -14.66
CA THR A 440 74.21 39.30 -14.87
C THR A 440 74.94 39.83 -13.63
N LEU A 441 74.45 39.57 -12.42
CA LEU A 441 75.18 39.88 -11.18
C LEU A 441 76.50 39.10 -11.03
N GLN A 442 76.57 37.86 -11.53
CA GLN A 442 77.82 37.09 -11.60
C GLN A 442 78.81 37.74 -12.57
N ARG A 443 78.41 38.01 -13.81
CA ARG A 443 79.23 38.76 -14.80
C ARG A 443 79.72 40.12 -14.27
N LEU A 444 78.88 40.84 -13.53
CA LEU A 444 79.25 42.12 -12.90
C LEU A 444 80.23 41.94 -11.72
N LYS A 445 80.13 40.86 -10.93
CA LYS A 445 81.11 40.51 -9.90
C LYS A 445 82.46 40.13 -10.51
N GLU A 446 82.45 39.30 -11.56
CA GLU A 446 83.63 38.90 -12.33
C GLU A 446 84.33 40.14 -12.93
N TYR A 447 83.57 41.02 -13.60
CA TYR A 447 84.07 42.28 -14.14
C TYR A 447 84.62 43.23 -13.06
N LYS A 448 83.97 43.30 -11.89
CA LYS A 448 84.49 44.07 -10.75
C LYS A 448 85.79 43.46 -10.20
N MET A 449 85.91 42.14 -10.12
CA MET A 449 87.14 41.49 -9.67
C MET A 449 88.29 41.67 -10.66
N THR A 450 88.07 41.51 -11.96
CA THR A 450 89.13 41.71 -12.97
C THR A 450 89.60 43.16 -13.04
N ASN A 451 88.72 44.15 -12.80
CA ASN A 451 89.12 45.55 -12.68
C ASN A 451 89.80 45.88 -11.34
N ILE A 452 89.43 45.25 -10.22
CA ILE A 452 90.16 45.39 -8.94
C ILE A 452 91.59 44.82 -9.07
N VAL A 453 91.79 43.74 -9.83
CA VAL A 453 93.12 43.19 -10.13
C VAL A 453 93.95 44.12 -11.02
N LYS A 454 93.33 44.95 -11.86
CA LYS A 454 94.01 45.97 -12.69
C LYS A 454 94.21 47.32 -12.00
N GLY A 455 93.45 47.64 -10.96
CA GLY A 455 93.50 48.91 -10.24
C GLY A 455 94.41 48.90 -9.01
N LYS A 456 95.53 48.16 -9.05
CA LYS A 456 96.39 47.94 -7.88
C LYS A 456 97.88 48.29 -8.07
N ASP A 457 98.19 49.00 -9.15
CA ASP A 457 99.44 49.76 -9.32
C ASP A 457 99.11 51.26 -9.31
N GLN A 458 99.94 52.06 -8.64
CA GLN A 458 99.79 53.51 -8.38
C GLN A 458 98.65 53.87 -7.38
N VAL A 459 98.84 54.78 -6.42
CA VAL A 459 100.04 55.56 -6.01
C VAL A 459 100.01 55.87 -4.50
N VAL A 460 101.15 56.27 -3.93
CA VAL A 460 101.31 56.67 -2.51
C VAL A 460 101.35 58.20 -2.41
N GLY A 461 100.72 58.79 -1.38
CA GLY A 461 101.19 60.05 -0.78
C GLY A 461 100.18 61.14 -0.43
N ASN A 462 100.04 61.38 0.88
CA ASN A 462 99.87 62.67 1.57
C ASN A 462 98.53 63.44 1.57
N ASP A 463 98.13 63.77 2.81
CA ASP A 463 97.23 64.83 3.28
C ASP A 463 97.89 66.25 3.14
N PRO A 464 97.31 67.39 3.62
CA PRO A 464 96.02 67.57 4.31
C PRO A 464 95.17 68.82 3.93
N ASP A 465 93.99 68.88 4.57
CA ASP A 465 93.31 70.09 5.10
C ASP A 465 92.35 70.96 4.23
N LYS A 466 91.29 71.43 4.92
CA LYS A 466 90.39 72.60 4.69
C LYS A 466 89.39 72.70 3.50
N SER A 467 88.12 72.62 3.90
CA SER A 467 86.99 73.54 3.59
C SER A 467 86.36 73.68 2.19
N SER A 468 85.08 73.26 2.14
CA SER A 468 83.93 73.95 1.51
C SER A 468 83.61 73.82 0.00
N ALA A 469 82.31 73.97 -0.27
CA ALA A 469 81.64 74.31 -1.54
C ALA A 469 81.49 73.26 -2.68
N SER A 470 80.33 73.41 -3.37
CA SER A 470 79.90 72.89 -4.69
C SER A 470 80.07 71.40 -5.05
N ARG A 471 78.96 70.77 -5.46
CA ARG A 471 78.96 69.53 -6.24
C ARG A 471 78.96 69.86 -7.74
N GLY A 472 80.04 69.51 -8.45
CA GLY A 472 80.11 69.58 -9.91
C GLY A 472 79.29 68.49 -10.60
N SER A 473 78.93 68.73 -11.87
CA SER A 473 78.14 67.82 -12.71
C SER A 473 79.03 66.95 -13.61
N LEU A 474 78.56 65.74 -13.97
CA LEU A 474 79.13 64.89 -15.01
C LEU A 474 77.99 64.32 -15.90
N PRO A 475 78.27 63.98 -17.17
CA PRO A 475 77.39 64.36 -18.27
C PRO A 475 76.26 63.38 -18.59
N GLY A 476 75.16 63.94 -19.11
CA GLY A 476 74.06 63.17 -19.70
C GLY A 476 74.36 62.68 -21.11
N ILE A 477 73.79 61.53 -21.47
CA ILE A 477 73.89 60.93 -22.81
C ILE A 477 72.98 61.71 -23.77
N SER A 478 73.52 62.16 -24.90
CA SER A 478 72.79 62.91 -25.93
C SER A 478 71.83 61.99 -26.71
N LEU A 479 70.67 62.54 -27.08
CA LEU A 479 69.58 61.80 -27.73
C LEU A 479 69.95 61.28 -29.13
N ASP A 480 70.86 61.98 -29.83
CA ASP A 480 71.19 61.72 -31.22
C ASP A 480 71.94 60.38 -31.40
N HIS A 481 72.79 59.99 -30.45
CA HIS A 481 73.44 58.68 -30.45
C HIS A 481 72.45 57.50 -30.37
N ILE A 482 71.24 57.73 -29.85
CA ILE A 482 70.17 56.72 -29.79
C ILE A 482 69.42 56.64 -31.14
N GLN A 483 69.38 57.74 -31.90
CA GLN A 483 68.79 57.78 -33.24
C GLN A 483 69.72 57.11 -34.27
N ASP A 484 71.02 57.39 -34.20
CA ASP A 484 72.08 56.79 -35.03
C ASP A 484 72.16 55.25 -34.91
N ALA A 485 71.85 54.74 -33.71
CA ALA A 485 71.79 53.29 -33.43
C ALA A 485 70.54 52.62 -34.02
N ARG A 486 69.46 53.39 -34.27
CA ARG A 486 68.17 52.88 -34.75
C ARG A 486 68.18 52.55 -36.25
N GLU A 487 68.95 53.30 -37.05
CA GLU A 487 69.01 53.08 -38.51
C GLU A 487 69.85 51.86 -38.90
N LYS A 488 70.79 51.44 -38.04
CA LYS A 488 71.77 50.37 -38.34
C LYS A 488 71.23 48.95 -38.09
N LEU A 489 69.94 48.79 -37.74
CA LEU A 489 69.29 47.49 -37.55
C LEU A 489 68.59 47.00 -38.83
N LYS A 490 68.90 45.77 -39.27
CA LYS A 490 68.33 45.14 -40.47
C LYS A 490 66.80 45.07 -40.39
N LYS A 491 66.12 45.60 -41.42
CA LYS A 491 64.68 45.38 -41.65
C LYS A 491 64.46 43.93 -42.10
N VAL A 492 63.57 43.22 -41.39
CA VAL A 492 63.05 41.90 -41.79
C VAL A 492 61.88 42.09 -42.77
N PRO A 493 61.66 41.22 -43.77
CA PRO A 493 60.65 41.47 -44.82
C PRO A 493 59.23 41.53 -44.28
N ALA A 494 58.45 42.49 -44.77
CA ALA A 494 57.01 42.53 -44.54
C ALA A 494 56.32 41.62 -45.57
N ASN A 495 55.73 40.51 -45.11
CA ASN A 495 54.75 39.77 -45.89
C ASN A 495 53.64 39.21 -44.98
N ASN A 496 52.44 39.01 -45.51
CA ASN A 496 51.26 38.48 -44.82
C ASN A 496 50.83 39.20 -43.52
N ARG A 497 50.38 40.46 -43.65
CA ARG A 497 49.39 41.04 -42.71
C ARG A 497 48.05 41.28 -43.43
N SER A 498 47.39 40.18 -43.78
CA SER A 498 46.03 40.22 -44.34
C SER A 498 45.05 40.81 -43.33
N LYS A 499 44.11 41.63 -43.83
CA LYS A 499 43.04 42.22 -43.02
C LYS A 499 42.03 41.14 -42.66
N VAL A 500 41.76 40.95 -41.37
CA VAL A 500 40.49 40.37 -40.90
C VAL A 500 39.78 41.44 -40.09
N LYS A 501 38.67 41.95 -40.64
CA LYS A 501 37.75 42.83 -39.89
C LYS A 501 36.91 41.98 -38.94
N SER A 502 36.44 42.59 -37.86
CA SER A 502 35.44 42.01 -36.97
C SER A 502 34.11 41.78 -37.68
N SER A 503 33.58 40.56 -37.65
CA SER A 503 32.16 40.29 -37.88
C SER A 503 31.63 39.22 -36.93
N VAL A 504 30.51 39.55 -36.31
CA VAL A 504 29.73 38.81 -35.31
C VAL A 504 29.44 37.36 -35.70
N GLY A 505 29.54 36.45 -34.72
CA GLY A 505 28.63 35.30 -34.54
C GLY A 505 28.50 34.26 -35.66
N LYS A 506 29.24 33.15 -35.53
CA LYS A 506 28.85 31.84 -36.08
C LYS A 506 29.09 30.74 -35.04
N TYR A 507 28.13 29.84 -34.89
CA TYR A 507 28.30 28.61 -34.11
C TYR A 507 29.14 27.60 -34.90
N PRO A 508 30.09 26.86 -34.28
CA PRO A 508 30.98 25.94 -35.01
C PRO A 508 30.24 24.74 -35.63
N MET A 509 29.01 24.45 -35.18
CA MET A 509 28.15 23.40 -35.74
C MET A 509 27.47 23.83 -37.06
N ALA A 510 27.41 25.13 -37.37
CA ALA A 510 26.69 25.64 -38.54
C ALA A 510 27.30 25.17 -39.87
N ASP A 511 28.63 25.16 -39.98
CA ASP A 511 29.31 24.77 -41.21
C ASP A 511 29.28 23.24 -41.42
N VAL A 512 29.24 22.44 -40.35
CA VAL A 512 28.99 20.99 -40.40
C VAL A 512 27.56 20.69 -40.88
N LEU A 513 26.57 21.41 -40.35
CA LEU A 513 25.18 21.29 -40.80
C LEU A 513 25.01 21.78 -42.26
N GLN A 514 25.79 22.76 -42.71
CA GLN A 514 25.83 23.12 -44.13
C GLN A 514 26.45 22.02 -45.00
N LEU A 515 27.53 21.34 -44.58
CA LEU A 515 28.06 20.18 -45.31
C LEU A 515 27.01 19.07 -45.47
N ILE A 516 26.30 18.73 -44.39
CA ILE A 516 25.23 17.72 -44.40
C ILE A 516 24.09 18.16 -45.35
N LYS A 517 23.71 19.44 -45.33
CA LYS A 517 22.60 19.97 -46.15
C LYS A 517 22.92 20.05 -47.66
N HIS A 518 24.20 20.12 -48.06
CA HIS A 518 24.60 20.10 -49.48
C HIS A 518 24.82 18.68 -50.04
N GLY A 519 24.92 17.66 -49.18
CA GLY A 519 25.04 16.25 -49.56
C GLY A 519 26.46 15.83 -49.98
N VAL A 520 26.94 14.72 -49.43
CA VAL A 520 28.27 14.16 -49.75
C VAL A 520 28.11 12.98 -50.70
N LYS A 521 28.68 13.07 -51.90
CA LYS A 521 28.56 12.04 -52.95
C LYS A 521 29.60 10.94 -52.74
N LEU A 522 29.19 9.85 -52.10
CA LEU A 522 30.03 8.66 -51.89
C LEU A 522 30.32 7.91 -53.21
N ARG A 523 31.45 7.21 -53.27
CA ARG A 523 31.79 6.32 -54.40
C ARG A 523 31.16 4.93 -54.20
N PRO A 524 30.72 4.25 -55.28
CA PRO A 524 30.33 2.84 -55.21
C PRO A 524 31.57 1.96 -54.94
N VAL A 525 31.32 0.74 -54.47
CA VAL A 525 32.33 -0.29 -54.20
C VAL A 525 31.82 -1.61 -54.77
N ASP A 526 32.58 -2.20 -55.69
CA ASP A 526 32.25 -3.47 -56.32
C ASP A 526 32.51 -4.67 -55.39
N ARG A 527 31.90 -5.83 -55.69
CA ARG A 527 32.01 -7.07 -54.90
C ARG A 527 32.73 -8.18 -55.66
N GLY A 528 33.47 -9.00 -54.92
CA GLY A 528 34.19 -10.20 -55.37
C GLY A 528 35.72 -10.00 -55.35
N ASP A 529 36.56 -10.99 -55.04
CA ASP A 529 36.32 -12.36 -54.52
C ASP A 529 37.55 -12.82 -53.71
N VAL A 530 37.34 -13.50 -52.57
CA VAL A 530 38.36 -14.38 -51.94
C VAL A 530 37.66 -15.60 -51.34
N LYS A 531 38.26 -16.79 -51.49
CA LYS A 531 37.66 -18.11 -51.20
C LYS A 531 37.91 -18.64 -49.79
N ASP A 532 37.04 -19.54 -49.38
CA ASP A 532 37.14 -20.40 -48.19
C ASP A 532 38.33 -21.38 -48.20
N ARG A 533 38.68 -21.82 -46.99
CA ARG A 533 39.14 -23.19 -46.70
C ARG A 533 38.57 -23.66 -45.36
N SER A 534 38.10 -24.90 -45.31
CA SER A 534 37.82 -25.65 -44.09
C SER A 534 39.14 -26.15 -43.44
N GLU A 535 39.23 -26.80 -42.28
CA GLU A 535 38.30 -27.51 -41.37
C GLU A 535 39.00 -27.65 -39.97
N VAL A 536 38.49 -28.16 -38.84
CA VAL A 536 37.28 -28.92 -38.42
C VAL A 536 36.91 -28.46 -36.98
N GLY A 537 35.65 -28.61 -36.53
CA GLY A 537 35.32 -28.57 -35.08
C GLY A 537 33.87 -28.22 -34.72
N SER A 538 33.02 -29.21 -34.44
CA SER A 538 31.57 -29.04 -34.26
C SER A 538 31.10 -28.83 -32.82
N PRO A 539 30.03 -28.04 -32.62
CA PRO A 539 28.96 -28.35 -31.67
C PRO A 539 27.67 -28.81 -32.37
N LYS A 540 26.68 -29.29 -31.62
CA LYS A 540 25.48 -29.97 -32.14
C LYS A 540 24.32 -29.01 -32.48
N HIS A 541 23.53 -29.39 -33.49
CA HIS A 541 22.26 -28.76 -33.84
C HIS A 541 21.19 -28.92 -32.74
N ILE A 542 20.40 -27.87 -32.52
CA ILE A 542 18.97 -27.96 -32.16
C ILE A 542 18.21 -27.05 -33.14
N VAL A 543 17.05 -27.50 -33.63
CA VAL A 543 16.27 -26.81 -34.68
C VAL A 543 15.11 -26.03 -34.06
N PRO A 544 14.85 -24.77 -34.47
CA PRO A 544 13.67 -24.03 -34.00
C PRO A 544 12.38 -24.60 -34.63
N SER A 545 11.47 -25.13 -33.81
CA SER A 545 10.15 -25.59 -34.25
C SER A 545 9.11 -24.47 -34.14
N SER A 546 9.11 -23.55 -35.11
CA SER A 546 8.23 -22.37 -35.11
C SER A 546 7.04 -22.54 -36.07
N ASP A 547 6.16 -23.50 -35.79
CA ASP A 547 4.82 -23.57 -36.44
C ASP A 547 3.75 -24.36 -35.64
N SER A 548 4.14 -25.15 -34.63
CA SER A 548 3.20 -25.87 -33.76
C SER A 548 2.72 -25.01 -32.58
N HIS A 549 3.66 -24.39 -31.84
CA HIS A 549 3.32 -23.56 -30.67
C HIS A 549 2.51 -22.31 -31.05
N THR A 550 2.79 -21.72 -32.22
CA THR A 550 2.01 -20.61 -32.79
C THR A 550 0.57 -21.01 -33.13
N ARG A 551 0.35 -22.22 -33.69
CA ARG A 551 -1.01 -22.73 -33.91
C ARG A 551 -1.73 -23.05 -32.60
N GLN A 552 -1.05 -23.62 -31.61
CA GLN A 552 -1.62 -23.86 -30.28
C GLN A 552 -2.03 -22.56 -29.57
N LEU A 553 -1.24 -21.48 -29.74
CA LEU A 553 -1.60 -20.17 -29.22
C LEU A 553 -2.85 -19.59 -29.91
N MET A 554 -2.94 -19.72 -31.24
CA MET A 554 -4.13 -19.27 -32.00
C MET A 554 -5.39 -20.06 -31.62
N ASP A 555 -5.31 -21.39 -31.58
CA ASP A 555 -6.42 -22.28 -31.17
C ASP A 555 -6.86 -22.03 -29.72
N ALA A 556 -5.92 -21.72 -28.82
CA ALA A 556 -6.26 -21.27 -27.46
C ALA A 556 -6.99 -19.92 -27.45
N ILE A 557 -6.54 -18.94 -28.24
CA ILE A 557 -7.21 -17.63 -28.37
C ILE A 557 -8.61 -17.78 -28.97
N GLU A 558 -8.80 -18.66 -29.95
CA GLU A 558 -10.09 -18.93 -30.60
C GLU A 558 -11.08 -19.67 -29.67
N ARG A 559 -10.59 -20.53 -28.77
CA ARG A 559 -11.38 -21.15 -27.69
C ARG A 559 -11.76 -20.17 -26.59
N ILE A 560 -10.92 -19.17 -26.31
CA ILE A 560 -11.24 -18.10 -25.35
C ILE A 560 -12.27 -17.13 -25.96
N SER A 561 -12.10 -16.74 -27.23
CA SER A 561 -13.01 -15.80 -27.90
C SER A 561 -14.38 -16.40 -28.23
N SER A 562 -14.49 -17.73 -28.34
CA SER A 562 -15.78 -18.43 -28.45
C SER A 562 -16.50 -18.54 -27.10
N ARG A 563 -15.80 -18.82 -25.98
CA ARG A 563 -16.42 -18.79 -24.64
C ARG A 563 -16.97 -17.40 -24.28
N LEU A 564 -16.18 -16.35 -24.54
CA LEU A 564 -16.60 -14.96 -24.36
C LEU A 564 -17.74 -14.50 -25.28
N ARG A 565 -18.21 -15.36 -26.21
CA ARG A 565 -19.41 -15.16 -27.04
C ARG A 565 -20.57 -16.10 -26.68
N THR A 566 -20.36 -17.08 -25.81
CA THR A 566 -21.42 -17.90 -25.22
C THR A 566 -21.82 -17.40 -23.83
N GLU A 567 -21.00 -16.55 -23.22
CA GLU A 567 -21.26 -15.87 -21.94
C GLU A 567 -21.91 -14.48 -22.14
N SER A 568 -22.34 -14.12 -23.36
CA SER A 568 -22.94 -12.82 -23.71
C SER A 568 -24.45 -12.81 -23.91
N ASP A 569 -25.09 -13.98 -23.92
CA ASP A 569 -26.47 -14.17 -24.40
C ASP A 569 -27.46 -14.46 -23.25
N ASP A 570 -26.99 -14.40 -21.99
CA ASP A 570 -27.79 -14.53 -20.76
C ASP A 570 -27.57 -13.32 -19.81
N GLU A 571 -28.62 -12.98 -19.05
CA GLU A 571 -28.74 -11.88 -18.05
C GLU A 571 -28.75 -10.41 -18.54
N ASP A 572 -29.96 -9.93 -18.87
CA ASP A 572 -30.34 -8.51 -18.85
C ASP A 572 -30.16 -7.88 -17.44
N THR A 573 -29.01 -7.23 -17.20
CA THR A 573 -28.73 -6.52 -15.93
C THR A 573 -28.85 -4.98 -16.01
N SER A 574 -29.35 -4.42 -17.13
CA SER A 574 -29.18 -2.99 -17.42
C SER A 574 -30.10 -1.99 -16.66
N ASP A 575 -30.84 -2.47 -15.65
CA ASP A 575 -31.96 -1.78 -14.98
C ASP A 575 -31.64 -1.24 -13.56
N ILE A 576 -30.36 -1.29 -13.12
CA ILE A 576 -29.97 -1.21 -11.68
C ILE A 576 -29.30 0.14 -11.27
N PHE A 577 -29.01 1.06 -12.22
CA PHE A 577 -28.44 2.39 -11.92
C PHE A 577 -29.31 3.55 -12.46
N GLU A 578 -30.59 3.48 -12.11
CA GLU A 578 -31.59 4.55 -12.18
C GLU A 578 -32.17 4.66 -10.76
N ASP A 579 -32.15 5.87 -10.19
CA ASP A 579 -32.63 6.29 -8.85
C ASP A 579 -31.65 6.20 -7.67
N PHE A 580 -30.83 7.25 -7.56
CA PHE A 580 -30.19 7.75 -6.34
C PHE A 580 -30.14 9.29 -6.43
N ASP A 581 -31.07 9.94 -5.74
CA ASP A 581 -31.13 11.38 -5.39
C ASP A 581 -31.60 11.46 -3.91
#